data_AF-A0A2S3VX49-F1
#
_entry.id   AF-A0A2S3VX49-F1
#
_cell.length_a   1.000
_cell.length_b   1.000
_cell.length_c   1.000
_cell.angle_alpha   90.00
_cell.angle_beta   90.00
_cell.angle_gamma   90.00
#
_symmetry.space_group_name_H-M   'P 1'
#
loop_
_entity.id
_entity.type
_entity.pdbx_description
1 polymer ?
#
loop_
_entity_poly.entity_id
_entity_poly.type
_entity_poly.pdbx_seq_one_letter_code
_entity_poly.pdbx_strand_id
1 'polypeptide(L)'
;MRPPYTKPHLSFADQVDLLINRGLGVTDRTKAIHHLQRIGYGRLAPYWEPFEQNGPDPRDPSRIIRTDQFRPGAEFRHAVDLYLFDKQLRLLFLDAIERIEVALRVDLAHTLGKRDPWAHLSPAFLDTRRANTPFHDGTRHQNWLDKANQSIRRSKESWVKQFFDTYSSPLPIWMAVETWDFGTLSWLLFMAHPRDRFAIASRYGLLPDTLVSWIRCLAFVRNICAHHSRLWNSPIINQPNVPKEQEAPTVVHIGTEVVRRTRVYGAAAVASCLVKEISAGTSWSRRMKAHWIDFPTMPLARASQGGFTAPWDTLEIWT
;
A
#
# COMPACT_ATOMS: atom_id res chain seq x y z
N MET A 1 22.18 6.80 -26.58
CA MET A 1 22.42 7.05 -25.13
C MET A 1 21.43 8.10 -24.63
N ARG A 2 20.96 8.05 -23.38
CA ARG A 2 20.14 9.12 -22.79
C ARG A 2 21.04 10.32 -22.46
N PRO A 3 20.59 11.58 -22.65
CA PRO A 3 21.41 12.74 -22.31
C PRO A 3 21.68 12.79 -20.79
N PRO A 4 22.84 13.33 -20.36
CA PRO A 4 23.13 13.52 -18.94
C PRO A 4 22.18 14.54 -18.31
N TYR A 5 21.98 14.43 -17.00
CA TYR A 5 21.16 15.40 -16.25
C TYR A 5 21.92 16.71 -16.08
N THR A 6 21.37 17.80 -16.63
CA THR A 6 22.03 19.12 -16.65
C THR A 6 21.26 20.21 -15.90
N LYS A 7 20.12 19.89 -15.27
CA LYS A 7 19.32 20.90 -14.57
C LYS A 7 20.05 21.38 -13.30
N PRO A 8 20.17 22.70 -13.08
CA PRO A 8 20.89 23.23 -11.93
C PRO A 8 20.09 23.02 -10.62
N HIS A 9 20.78 23.15 -9.50
CA HIS A 9 20.13 23.35 -8.22
C HIS A 9 19.39 24.70 -8.21
N LEU A 10 18.15 24.72 -7.71
CA LEU A 10 17.35 25.94 -7.57
C LEU A 10 17.13 26.26 -6.10
N SER A 11 17.25 27.54 -5.73
CA SER A 11 16.82 27.98 -4.40
C SER A 11 15.30 27.80 -4.23
N PHE A 12 14.79 27.82 -3.00
CA PHE A 12 13.34 27.69 -2.79
C PHE A 12 12.54 28.84 -3.43
N ALA A 13 13.11 30.04 -3.49
CA ALA A 13 12.50 31.16 -4.20
C ALA A 13 12.43 30.89 -5.71
N ASP A 14 13.54 30.43 -6.31
CA ASP A 14 13.58 30.09 -7.75
C ASP A 14 12.67 28.92 -8.11
N GLN A 15 12.47 27.97 -7.18
CA GLN A 15 11.50 26.89 -7.34
C GLN A 15 10.07 27.44 -7.41
N VAL A 16 9.72 28.44 -6.58
CA VAL A 16 8.42 29.11 -6.66
C VAL A 16 8.28 29.87 -7.99
N ASP A 17 9.31 30.61 -8.40
CA ASP A 17 9.29 31.31 -9.69
C ASP A 17 9.11 30.35 -10.87
N LEU A 18 9.80 29.20 -10.83
CA LEU A 18 9.63 28.15 -11.83
C LEU A 18 8.17 27.66 -11.91
N LEU A 19 7.52 27.45 -10.76
CA LEU A 19 6.12 27.00 -10.72
C LEU A 19 5.16 28.08 -11.24
N ILE A 20 5.39 29.35 -10.88
CA ILE A 20 4.60 30.49 -11.39
C ILE A 20 4.76 30.61 -12.92
N ASN A 21 5.99 30.52 -13.42
CA ASN A 21 6.29 30.60 -14.86
C ASN A 21 5.65 29.46 -15.66
N ARG A 22 5.38 28.32 -15.01
CA ARG A 22 4.63 27.18 -15.58
C ARG A 22 3.12 27.32 -15.50
N GLY A 23 2.62 28.44 -14.97
CA GLY A 23 1.19 28.74 -14.84
C GLY A 23 0.55 28.27 -13.53
N LEU A 24 1.32 27.90 -12.50
CA LEU A 24 0.76 27.58 -11.19
C LEU A 24 0.42 28.87 -10.42
N GLY A 25 -0.83 29.02 -9.99
CA GLY A 25 -1.23 30.11 -9.12
C GLY A 25 -0.57 30.02 -7.75
N VAL A 26 0.09 31.09 -7.31
CA VAL A 26 0.67 31.21 -5.97
C VAL A 26 0.12 32.47 -5.31
N THR A 27 -0.84 32.29 -4.41
CA THR A 27 -1.53 33.40 -3.71
C THR A 27 -0.74 33.94 -2.53
N ASP A 28 0.11 33.12 -1.91
CA ASP A 28 1.02 33.49 -0.83
C ASP A 28 2.40 32.89 -1.09
N ARG A 29 3.31 33.74 -1.57
CA ARG A 29 4.68 33.35 -1.94
C ARG A 29 5.50 32.90 -0.73
N THR A 30 5.38 33.61 0.40
CA THR A 30 6.12 33.30 1.63
C THR A 30 5.73 31.93 2.15
N LYS A 31 4.42 31.64 2.17
CA LYS A 31 3.90 30.33 2.58
C LYS A 31 4.31 29.22 1.60
N ALA A 32 4.31 29.48 0.30
CA ALA A 32 4.78 28.51 -0.70
C ALA A 32 6.25 28.15 -0.49
N ILE A 33 7.12 29.14 -0.26
CA ILE A 33 8.54 28.92 0.08
C ILE A 33 8.66 28.06 1.34
N HIS A 34 7.92 28.40 2.40
CA HIS A 34 7.94 27.62 3.65
C HIS A 34 7.51 26.16 3.44
N HIS A 35 6.48 25.92 2.63
CA HIS A 35 6.08 24.56 2.27
C HIS A 35 7.17 23.81 1.49
N LEU A 36 7.84 24.46 0.53
CA LEU A 36 8.96 23.83 -0.18
C LEU A 36 10.15 23.54 0.74
N GLN A 37 10.43 24.39 1.73
CA GLN A 37 11.47 24.17 2.74
C GLN A 37 11.21 22.94 3.63
N ARG A 38 9.94 22.66 3.95
CA ARG A 38 9.57 21.60 4.91
C ARG A 38 9.08 20.31 4.25
N ILE A 39 8.32 20.41 3.17
CA ILE A 39 7.74 19.26 2.46
C ILE A 39 8.67 18.85 1.30
N GLY A 40 9.26 19.82 0.61
CA GLY A 40 10.15 19.60 -0.53
C GLY A 40 9.44 19.53 -1.88
N TYR A 41 10.06 20.08 -2.91
CA TYR A 41 9.57 20.05 -4.29
C TYR A 41 9.27 18.63 -4.77
N GLY A 42 10.20 17.70 -4.56
CA GLY A 42 10.05 16.31 -5.01
C GLY A 42 8.88 15.58 -4.35
N ARG A 43 8.51 15.95 -3.12
CA ARG A 43 7.37 15.36 -2.42
C ARG A 43 6.04 15.94 -2.90
N LEU A 44 6.00 17.24 -3.23
CA LEU A 44 4.81 17.90 -3.76
C LEU A 44 4.58 17.62 -5.25
N ALA A 45 5.62 17.26 -6.01
CA ALA A 45 5.53 17.01 -7.45
C ALA A 45 4.45 15.99 -7.85
N PRO A 46 4.31 14.81 -7.20
CA PRO A 46 3.18 13.92 -7.47
C PRO A 46 1.82 14.58 -7.24
N TYR A 47 1.69 15.52 -6.30
CA TYR A 47 0.41 16.19 -6.04
C TYR A 47 0.12 17.32 -7.04
N TRP A 48 1.10 17.74 -7.84
CA TRP A 48 0.91 18.66 -8.96
C TRP A 48 0.40 17.97 -10.22
N GLU A 49 0.72 16.70 -10.43
CA GLU A 49 0.34 15.94 -11.62
C GLU A 49 -1.15 16.02 -12.02
N PRO A 50 -2.13 16.00 -11.10
CA PRO A 50 -3.54 16.17 -11.46
C PRO A 50 -3.86 17.54 -12.04
N PHE A 51 -2.98 18.53 -11.94
CA PHE A 51 -3.20 19.90 -12.40
C PHE A 51 -2.35 20.24 -13.63
N GLU A 52 -1.42 19.37 -14.02
CA GLU A 52 -0.60 19.53 -15.21
C GLU A 52 -1.43 19.36 -16.49
N GLN A 53 -0.97 19.99 -17.57
CA GLN A 53 -1.52 19.85 -18.91
C GLN A 53 -1.03 18.56 -19.56
N ASN A 54 -1.82 18.06 -20.51
CA ASN A 54 -1.38 17.01 -21.42
C ASN A 54 -1.08 17.65 -22.78
N GLY A 55 -0.04 17.16 -23.45
CA GLY A 55 0.36 17.60 -24.78
C GLY A 55 1.00 16.46 -25.57
N PRO A 56 1.22 16.64 -26.88
CA PRO A 56 1.92 15.66 -27.70
C PRO A 56 3.35 15.44 -27.21
N ASP A 57 3.84 14.20 -27.24
CA ASP A 57 5.23 13.88 -26.93
C ASP A 57 6.14 14.52 -28.00
N PRO A 58 7.13 15.35 -27.61
CA PRO A 58 8.06 15.94 -28.57
C PRO A 58 8.83 14.93 -29.42
N ARG A 59 8.91 13.66 -28.99
CA ARG A 59 9.59 12.57 -29.71
C ARG A 59 8.65 11.74 -30.57
N ASP A 60 7.35 11.79 -30.29
CA ASP A 60 6.32 11.03 -30.98
C ASP A 60 4.96 11.73 -30.85
N PRO A 61 4.59 12.58 -31.83
CA PRO A 61 3.35 13.35 -31.78
C PRO A 61 2.07 12.51 -31.66
N SER A 62 2.12 11.20 -31.92
CA SER A 62 0.98 10.28 -31.74
C SER A 62 0.71 9.93 -30.28
N ARG A 63 1.67 10.20 -29.38
CA ARG A 63 1.58 9.93 -27.95
C ARG A 63 1.26 11.21 -27.19
N ILE A 64 0.34 11.11 -26.23
CA ILE A 64 0.02 12.20 -25.32
C ILE A 64 0.74 11.98 -23.98
N ILE A 65 1.49 12.97 -23.53
CA ILE A 65 2.22 12.96 -22.26
C ILE A 65 1.84 14.17 -21.41
N ARG A 66 2.11 14.09 -20.11
CA ARG A 66 2.04 15.25 -19.22
C ARG A 66 3.18 16.22 -19.55
N THR A 67 2.85 17.50 -19.65
CA THR A 67 3.83 18.58 -19.77
C THR A 67 4.17 19.12 -18.39
N ASP A 68 5.14 20.03 -18.33
CA ASP A 68 5.44 20.75 -17.09
C ASP A 68 4.59 22.01 -16.88
N GLN A 69 3.61 22.26 -17.77
CA GLN A 69 2.71 23.41 -17.71
C GLN A 69 1.44 23.06 -16.93
N PHE A 70 0.94 24.02 -16.16
CA PHE A 70 -0.26 23.86 -15.36
C PHE A 70 -1.52 24.31 -16.09
N ARG A 71 -2.64 23.64 -15.81
CA ARG A 71 -3.96 24.02 -16.31
C ARG A 71 -4.46 25.28 -15.59
N PRO A 72 -5.24 26.15 -16.25
CA PRO A 72 -5.85 27.32 -15.60
C PRO A 72 -6.64 26.94 -14.34
N GLY A 73 -6.50 27.76 -13.30
CA GLY A 73 -7.13 27.52 -11.98
C GLY A 73 -6.35 26.56 -11.07
N ALA A 74 -5.22 25.99 -11.53
CA ALA A 74 -4.31 25.27 -10.65
C ALA A 74 -3.61 26.25 -9.68
N GLU A 75 -3.57 25.90 -8.39
CA GLU A 75 -2.91 26.70 -7.37
C GLU A 75 -1.99 25.81 -6.52
N PHE A 76 -0.93 26.41 -5.98
CA PHE A 76 0.01 25.73 -5.08
C PHE A 76 -0.69 25.08 -3.89
N ARG A 77 -1.70 25.76 -3.32
CA ARG A 77 -2.46 25.25 -2.17
C ARG A 77 -3.17 23.93 -2.48
N HIS A 78 -3.66 23.71 -3.71
CA HIS A 78 -4.37 22.48 -4.06
C HIS A 78 -3.49 21.24 -3.90
N ALA A 79 -2.21 21.34 -4.27
CA ALA A 79 -1.26 20.25 -4.08
C ALA A 79 -0.92 20.02 -2.59
N VAL A 80 -0.86 21.09 -1.79
CA VAL A 80 -0.68 20.98 -0.34
C VAL A 80 -1.90 20.33 0.32
N ASP A 81 -3.12 20.72 -0.07
CA ASP A 81 -4.36 20.16 0.45
C ASP A 81 -4.47 18.66 0.12
N LEU A 82 -4.15 18.27 -1.12
CA LEU A 82 -4.08 16.85 -1.49
C LEU A 82 -2.99 16.11 -0.72
N TYR A 83 -1.84 16.72 -0.47
CA TYR A 83 -0.77 16.12 0.32
C TYR A 83 -1.20 15.85 1.77
N LEU A 84 -1.89 16.82 2.40
CA LEU A 84 -2.39 16.69 3.77
C LEU A 84 -3.52 15.66 3.86
N PHE A 85 -4.44 15.67 2.90
CA PHE A 85 -5.46 14.64 2.76
C PHE A 85 -4.82 13.25 2.65
N ASP A 86 -3.89 13.06 1.72
CA ASP A 86 -3.25 11.77 1.48
C ASP A 86 -2.33 11.33 2.64
N LYS A 87 -1.79 12.27 3.41
CA LYS A 87 -1.10 11.97 4.67
C LYS A 87 -2.06 11.32 5.66
N GLN A 88 -3.25 11.89 5.84
CA GLN A 88 -4.25 11.33 6.74
C GLN A 88 -4.75 9.97 6.24
N LEU A 89 -4.92 9.80 4.93
CA LEU A 89 -5.24 8.52 4.31
C LEU A 89 -4.20 7.44 4.65
N ARG A 90 -2.90 7.75 4.50
CA ARG A 90 -1.82 6.82 4.86
C ARG A 90 -1.88 6.42 6.32
N LEU A 91 -2.17 7.36 7.23
CA LEU A 91 -2.30 7.07 8.66
C LEU A 91 -3.49 6.15 8.96
N LEU A 92 -4.63 6.35 8.29
CA LEU A 92 -5.78 5.45 8.38
C LEU A 92 -5.42 4.04 7.92
N PHE A 93 -4.73 3.89 6.78
CA PHE A 93 -4.29 2.58 6.32
C PHE A 93 -3.30 1.92 7.27
N LEU A 94 -2.34 2.66 7.82
CA LEU A 94 -1.38 2.11 8.78
C LEU A 94 -2.08 1.58 10.04
N ASP A 95 -3.11 2.27 10.55
CA ASP A 95 -3.92 1.80 11.69
C ASP A 95 -4.71 0.51 11.39
N ALA A 96 -5.26 0.35 10.17
CA ALA A 96 -5.90 -0.91 9.79
C ALA A 96 -4.88 -2.05 9.60
N ILE A 97 -3.80 -1.75 8.88
CA ILE A 97 -2.81 -2.74 8.46
C ILE A 97 -2.03 -3.27 9.67
N GLU A 98 -1.75 -2.44 10.67
CA GLU A 98 -1.10 -2.87 11.92
C GLU A 98 -1.87 -4.02 12.58
N ARG A 99 -3.20 -3.88 12.73
CA ARG A 99 -4.08 -4.92 13.30
C ARG A 99 -4.10 -6.19 12.46
N ILE A 100 -4.19 -6.04 11.13
CA ILE A 100 -4.17 -7.17 10.19
C ILE A 100 -2.82 -7.89 10.22
N GLU A 101 -1.71 -7.15 10.26
CA GLU A 101 -0.36 -7.69 10.30
C GLU A 101 -0.12 -8.49 11.58
N VAL A 102 -0.54 -7.97 12.74
CA VAL A 102 -0.45 -8.67 14.03
C VAL A 102 -1.31 -9.93 14.06
N ALA A 103 -2.56 -9.87 13.60
CA ALA A 103 -3.42 -11.05 13.51
C ALA A 103 -2.81 -12.13 12.60
N LEU A 104 -2.27 -11.73 11.43
CA LEU A 104 -1.64 -12.64 10.48
C LEU A 104 -0.38 -13.30 11.05
N ARG A 105 0.43 -12.60 11.88
CA ARG A 105 1.58 -13.20 12.57
C ARG A 105 1.16 -14.38 13.42
N VAL A 106 0.15 -14.18 14.27
CA VAL A 106 -0.40 -15.21 15.15
C VAL A 106 -0.97 -16.38 14.33
N ASP A 107 -1.76 -16.09 13.30
CA ASP A 107 -2.36 -17.10 12.45
C ASP A 107 -1.32 -17.98 11.76
N LEU A 108 -0.25 -17.38 11.20
CA LEU A 108 0.84 -18.11 10.56
C LEU A 108 1.65 -18.91 11.57
N ALA A 109 2.10 -18.27 12.67
CA ALA A 109 2.91 -18.91 13.69
C ALA A 109 2.22 -20.12 14.29
N HIS A 110 0.95 -19.98 14.67
CA HIS A 110 0.20 -21.04 15.32
C HIS A 110 -0.20 -22.15 14.35
N THR A 111 -0.57 -21.83 13.12
CA THR A 111 -0.99 -22.84 12.13
C THR A 111 0.19 -23.69 11.67
N LEU A 112 1.32 -23.07 11.31
CA LEU A 112 2.51 -23.80 10.85
C LEU A 112 3.27 -24.43 12.02
N GLY A 113 3.40 -23.72 13.15
CA GLY A 113 4.13 -24.19 14.33
C GLY A 113 3.53 -25.42 15.00
N LYS A 114 2.21 -25.64 14.85
CA LYS A 114 1.54 -26.90 15.27
C LYS A 114 2.04 -28.13 14.54
N ARG A 115 2.53 -27.97 13.31
CA ARG A 115 3.06 -29.08 12.50
C ARG A 115 4.53 -29.29 12.77
N ASP A 116 5.29 -28.21 12.77
CA ASP A 116 6.73 -28.22 13.04
C ASP A 116 7.21 -26.79 13.39
N PRO A 117 8.04 -26.60 14.44
CA PRO A 117 8.61 -25.29 14.78
C PRO A 117 9.37 -24.61 13.62
N TRP A 118 9.92 -25.43 12.73
CA TRP A 118 10.78 -25.09 11.60
C TRP A 118 10.05 -25.19 10.26
N ALA A 119 8.72 -25.33 10.25
CA ALA A 119 7.92 -25.51 9.02
C ALA A 119 8.19 -24.43 7.95
N HIS A 120 8.55 -23.22 8.36
CA HIS A 120 8.88 -22.12 7.44
C HIS A 120 10.24 -22.28 6.73
N LEU A 121 11.14 -23.12 7.24
CA LEU A 121 12.50 -23.30 6.71
C LEU A 121 12.59 -24.31 5.58
N SER A 122 11.59 -25.17 5.40
CA SER A 122 11.63 -26.22 4.38
C SER A 122 10.38 -26.18 3.49
N PRO A 123 10.56 -26.15 2.14
CA PRO A 123 9.46 -26.25 1.19
C PRO A 123 8.56 -27.47 1.39
N ALA A 124 9.08 -28.54 1.99
CA ALA A 124 8.33 -29.78 2.23
C ALA A 124 7.14 -29.59 3.20
N PHE A 125 7.21 -28.61 4.10
CA PHE A 125 6.09 -28.26 4.98
C PHE A 125 5.12 -27.24 4.35
N LEU A 126 5.49 -26.66 3.21
CA LEU A 126 4.76 -25.62 2.50
C LEU A 126 4.04 -26.20 1.26
N ASP A 127 3.43 -25.32 0.45
CA ASP A 127 2.95 -25.68 -0.88
C ASP A 127 4.15 -25.80 -1.83
N THR A 128 4.63 -27.02 -2.04
CA THR A 128 5.83 -27.31 -2.83
C THR A 128 5.77 -26.72 -4.24
N ARG A 129 4.59 -26.65 -4.87
CA ARG A 129 4.44 -26.06 -6.22
C ARG A 129 4.71 -24.55 -6.18
N ARG A 130 4.14 -23.85 -5.20
CA ARG A 130 4.34 -22.39 -5.03
C ARG A 130 5.74 -22.05 -4.49
N ALA A 131 6.25 -22.84 -3.55
CA ALA A 131 7.53 -22.65 -2.90
C ALA A 131 8.70 -22.90 -3.88
N ASN A 132 8.64 -23.95 -4.69
CA ASN A 132 9.69 -24.33 -5.63
C ASN A 132 9.57 -23.66 -7.01
N THR A 133 8.63 -22.74 -7.20
CA THR A 133 8.54 -21.96 -8.44
C THR A 133 9.86 -21.21 -8.67
N PRO A 134 10.53 -21.36 -9.84
CA PRO A 134 11.75 -20.62 -10.15
C PRO A 134 11.53 -19.11 -10.08
N PHE A 135 12.46 -18.40 -9.45
CA PHE A 135 12.40 -16.96 -9.29
C PHE A 135 13.82 -16.40 -9.13
N HIS A 136 14.22 -15.53 -10.06
CA HIS A 136 15.61 -15.07 -10.19
C HIS A 136 16.61 -16.25 -10.19
N ASP A 137 17.58 -16.22 -9.29
CA ASP A 137 18.71 -17.13 -9.13
C ASP A 137 18.42 -18.34 -8.21
N GLY A 138 17.15 -18.58 -7.86
CA GLY A 138 16.74 -19.73 -7.06
C GLY A 138 15.26 -20.05 -7.12
N THR A 139 14.73 -20.67 -6.07
CA THR A 139 13.29 -20.85 -5.90
C THR A 139 12.68 -19.66 -5.16
N ARG A 140 11.36 -19.49 -5.27
CA ARG A 140 10.62 -18.46 -4.52
C ARG A 140 10.85 -18.58 -3.01
N HIS A 141 10.82 -19.80 -2.48
CA HIS A 141 11.06 -20.04 -1.06
C HIS A 141 12.50 -19.73 -0.67
N GLN A 142 13.51 -20.09 -1.47
CA GLN A 142 14.90 -19.74 -1.19
C GLN A 142 15.09 -18.21 -1.09
N ASN A 143 14.61 -17.47 -2.10
CA ASN A 143 14.68 -16.01 -2.10
C ASN A 143 13.92 -15.38 -0.92
N TRP A 144 12.79 -15.97 -0.53
CA TRP A 144 12.03 -15.52 0.64
C TRP A 144 12.79 -15.81 1.94
N LEU A 145 13.39 -16.99 2.07
CA LEU A 145 14.14 -17.43 3.23
C LEU A 145 15.38 -16.57 3.45
N ASP A 146 16.06 -16.16 2.37
CA ASP A 146 17.20 -15.25 2.45
C ASP A 146 16.81 -13.88 3.04
N LYS A 147 15.64 -13.35 2.63
CA LYS A 147 15.08 -12.11 3.18
C LYS A 147 14.64 -12.29 4.63
N ALA A 148 13.94 -13.38 4.95
CA ALA A 148 13.52 -13.71 6.30
C ALA A 148 14.72 -13.79 7.27
N ASN A 149 15.79 -14.49 6.86
CA ASN A 149 17.03 -14.60 7.62
C ASN A 149 17.79 -13.27 7.71
N GLN A 150 17.73 -12.43 6.67
CA GLN A 150 18.29 -11.08 6.72
C GLN A 150 17.57 -10.22 7.77
N SER A 151 16.25 -10.31 7.89
CA SER A 151 15.48 -9.60 8.92
C SER A 151 15.86 -10.06 10.33
N ILE A 152 16.02 -11.36 10.55
CA ILE A 152 16.48 -11.91 11.84
C ILE A 152 17.88 -11.37 12.18
N ARG A 153 18.83 -11.45 11.25
CA ARG A 153 20.22 -10.96 11.45
C ARG A 153 20.32 -9.46 11.71
N ARG A 154 19.39 -8.67 11.14
CA ARG A 154 19.36 -7.21 11.32
C ARG A 154 18.57 -6.76 12.54
N SER A 155 17.82 -7.67 13.17
CA SER A 155 17.00 -7.34 14.32
C SER A 155 17.87 -6.86 15.48
N LYS A 156 17.45 -5.76 16.11
CA LYS A 156 18.09 -5.18 17.29
C LYS A 156 17.26 -5.39 18.55
N GLU A 157 16.18 -6.17 18.46
CA GLU A 157 15.31 -6.49 19.58
C GLU A 157 16.07 -7.29 20.64
N SER A 158 15.90 -6.94 21.91
CA SER A 158 16.61 -7.56 23.03
C SER A 158 16.37 -9.06 23.13
N TRP A 159 15.13 -9.50 22.85
CA TRP A 159 14.75 -10.91 22.90
C TRP A 159 15.43 -11.75 21.80
N VAL A 160 15.75 -11.17 20.63
CA VAL A 160 16.48 -11.89 19.57
C VAL A 160 17.90 -12.18 20.02
N LYS A 161 18.57 -11.17 20.61
CA LYS A 161 19.91 -11.34 21.18
C LYS A 161 19.89 -12.39 22.29
N GLN A 162 18.97 -12.26 23.25
CA GLN A 162 18.84 -13.21 24.36
C GLN A 162 18.61 -14.65 23.87
N PHE A 163 17.83 -14.83 22.80
CA PHE A 163 17.65 -16.15 22.18
C PHE A 163 18.98 -16.72 21.70
N PHE A 164 19.77 -15.96 20.94
CA PHE A 164 21.05 -16.45 20.40
C PHE A 164 22.19 -16.56 21.41
N ASP A 165 22.10 -15.85 22.55
CA ASP A 165 23.00 -16.04 23.69
C ASP A 165 22.70 -17.38 24.41
N THR A 166 21.48 -17.94 24.24
CA THR A 166 21.02 -19.17 24.92
C THR A 166 20.96 -20.39 24.00
N TYR A 167 20.53 -20.19 22.75
CA TYR A 167 20.22 -21.23 21.77
C TYR A 167 20.91 -20.97 20.44
N SER A 168 21.24 -22.04 19.72
CA SER A 168 21.71 -21.94 18.34
C SER A 168 20.57 -21.60 17.37
N SER A 169 20.91 -21.01 16.23
CA SER A 169 20.03 -20.94 15.05
C SER A 169 19.43 -22.32 14.71
N PRO A 170 18.20 -22.39 14.17
CA PRO A 170 17.31 -21.29 13.76
C PRO A 170 16.31 -20.79 14.83
N LEU A 171 15.61 -19.69 14.55
CA LEU A 171 14.48 -19.20 15.38
C LEU A 171 13.20 -19.97 15.05
N PRO A 172 12.45 -20.47 16.04
CA PRO A 172 11.20 -21.16 15.77
C PRO A 172 10.17 -20.17 15.21
N ILE A 173 9.20 -20.67 14.45
CA ILE A 173 8.30 -19.80 13.66
C ILE A 173 7.58 -18.75 14.51
N TRP A 174 7.16 -19.08 15.72
CA TRP A 174 6.46 -18.14 16.63
C TRP A 174 7.35 -17.01 17.15
N MET A 175 8.68 -17.15 17.07
CA MET A 175 9.60 -16.05 17.31
C MET A 175 9.99 -15.38 15.99
N ALA A 176 10.20 -16.16 14.92
CA ALA A 176 10.67 -15.65 13.65
C ALA A 176 9.69 -14.64 13.00
N VAL A 177 8.38 -14.87 13.11
CA VAL A 177 7.33 -13.96 12.58
C VAL A 177 7.39 -12.54 13.15
N GLU A 178 7.93 -12.37 14.37
CA GLU A 178 8.07 -11.07 15.02
C GLU A 178 9.20 -10.22 14.40
N THR A 179 10.10 -10.85 13.65
CA THR A 179 11.18 -10.14 12.92
C THR A 179 10.80 -9.75 11.50
N TRP A 180 9.68 -10.29 10.98
CA TRP A 180 9.31 -10.17 9.59
C TRP A 180 8.36 -8.98 9.36
N ASP A 181 8.57 -8.30 8.23
CA ASP A 181 7.64 -7.27 7.77
C ASP A 181 6.41 -7.88 7.10
N PHE A 182 5.37 -7.05 6.90
CA PHE A 182 4.14 -7.50 6.27
C PHE A 182 4.33 -8.13 4.89
N GLY A 183 5.31 -7.64 4.12
CA GLY A 183 5.66 -8.20 2.81
C GLY A 183 6.11 -9.65 2.94
N THR A 184 7.01 -9.93 3.87
CA THR A 184 7.54 -11.27 4.16
C THR A 184 6.42 -12.19 4.64
N LEU A 185 5.53 -11.72 5.53
CA LEU A 185 4.36 -12.49 5.99
C LEU A 185 3.39 -12.80 4.85
N SER A 186 3.12 -11.83 3.96
CA SER A 186 2.24 -12.02 2.80
C SER A 186 2.74 -13.12 1.85
N TRP A 187 4.07 -13.23 1.69
CA TRP A 187 4.69 -14.26 0.87
C TRP A 187 4.69 -15.62 1.56
N LEU A 188 4.89 -15.67 2.87
CA LEU A 188 4.74 -16.92 3.62
C LEU A 188 3.31 -17.45 3.52
N LEU A 189 2.29 -16.58 3.70
CA LEU A 189 0.89 -16.96 3.49
C LEU A 189 0.64 -17.48 2.07
N PHE A 190 1.20 -16.82 1.04
CA PHE A 190 1.08 -17.28 -0.34
C PHE A 190 1.66 -18.70 -0.53
N MET A 191 2.81 -18.99 0.08
CA MET A 191 3.51 -20.27 -0.03
C MET A 191 3.05 -21.33 0.99
N ALA A 192 2.31 -20.97 2.04
CA ALA A 192 1.87 -21.89 3.09
C ALA A 192 1.12 -23.08 2.48
N HIS A 193 1.18 -24.25 3.12
CA HIS A 193 0.53 -25.46 2.60
C HIS A 193 -0.96 -25.23 2.34
N PRO A 194 -1.59 -25.86 1.32
CA PRO A 194 -3.00 -25.58 0.98
C PRO A 194 -3.98 -25.73 2.15
N ARG A 195 -3.77 -26.74 3.02
CA ARG A 195 -4.56 -26.94 4.24
C ARG A 195 -4.38 -25.81 5.25
N ASP A 196 -3.17 -25.28 5.38
CA ASP A 196 -2.84 -24.19 6.31
C ASP A 196 -3.45 -22.88 5.81
N ARG A 197 -3.34 -22.58 4.50
CA ARG A 197 -4.01 -21.42 3.89
C ARG A 197 -5.52 -21.47 4.07
N PHE A 198 -6.13 -22.65 3.92
CA PHE A 198 -7.55 -22.83 4.18
C PHE A 198 -7.90 -22.58 5.65
N ALA A 199 -7.15 -23.18 6.58
CA ALA A 199 -7.38 -22.97 8.01
C ALA A 199 -7.26 -21.50 8.43
N ILE A 200 -6.32 -20.76 7.84
CA ILE A 200 -6.16 -19.33 8.09
C ILE A 200 -7.29 -18.53 7.43
N ALA A 201 -7.60 -18.77 6.16
CA ALA A 201 -8.64 -18.02 5.43
C ALA A 201 -10.03 -18.18 6.04
N SER A 202 -10.37 -19.37 6.55
CA SER A 202 -11.63 -19.63 7.24
C SER A 202 -11.84 -18.78 8.50
N ARG A 203 -10.77 -18.27 9.13
CA ARG A 203 -10.88 -17.34 10.29
C ARG A 203 -11.45 -15.98 9.90
N TYR A 204 -11.36 -15.62 8.62
CA TYR A 204 -11.86 -14.37 8.06
C TYR A 204 -13.12 -14.61 7.20
N GLY A 205 -13.66 -15.84 7.18
CA GLY A 205 -14.77 -16.21 6.30
C GLY A 205 -14.42 -16.27 4.80
N LEU A 206 -13.13 -16.31 4.45
CA LEU A 206 -12.67 -16.19 3.06
C LEU A 206 -12.15 -17.50 2.48
N LEU A 207 -12.13 -17.58 1.15
CA LEU A 207 -11.40 -18.59 0.40
C LEU A 207 -9.88 -18.30 0.45
N PRO A 208 -9.03 -19.35 0.36
CA PRO A 208 -7.58 -19.22 0.47
C PRO A 208 -6.98 -18.17 -0.47
N ASP A 209 -7.35 -18.20 -1.75
CA ASP A 209 -6.78 -17.30 -2.75
C ASP A 209 -7.35 -15.87 -2.66
N THR A 210 -8.56 -15.70 -2.11
CA THR A 210 -9.14 -14.39 -1.80
C THR A 210 -8.32 -13.72 -0.69
N LEU A 211 -8.09 -14.41 0.44
CA LEU A 211 -7.27 -13.87 1.53
C LEU A 211 -5.84 -13.56 1.05
N VAL A 212 -5.20 -14.48 0.33
CA VAL A 212 -3.85 -14.27 -0.21
C VAL A 212 -3.79 -13.03 -1.10
N SER A 213 -4.78 -12.83 -1.98
CA SER A 213 -4.86 -11.65 -2.84
C SER A 213 -5.01 -10.36 -2.03
N TRP A 214 -5.92 -10.35 -1.04
CA TRP A 214 -6.17 -9.18 -0.20
C TRP A 214 -4.96 -8.79 0.65
N ILE A 215 -4.31 -9.76 1.31
CA ILE A 215 -3.09 -9.50 2.09
C ILE A 215 -1.95 -8.97 1.21
N ARG A 216 -1.78 -9.48 -0.01
CA ARG A 216 -0.79 -8.95 -0.96
C ARG A 216 -1.10 -7.53 -1.45
N CYS A 217 -2.39 -7.21 -1.63
CA CYS A 217 -2.83 -5.86 -1.93
C CYS A 217 -2.48 -4.90 -0.78
N LEU A 218 -2.80 -5.29 0.46
CA LEU A 218 -2.54 -4.48 1.64
C LEU A 218 -1.04 -4.35 1.94
N ALA A 219 -0.23 -5.39 1.71
CA ALA A 219 1.23 -5.28 1.81
C ALA A 219 1.81 -4.26 0.81
N PHE A 220 1.24 -4.18 -0.40
CA PHE A 220 1.62 -3.14 -1.37
C PHE A 220 1.23 -1.74 -0.88
N VAL A 221 0.01 -1.56 -0.36
CA VAL A 221 -0.45 -0.28 0.21
C VAL A 221 0.38 0.13 1.43
N ARG A 222 0.73 -0.82 2.30
CA ARG A 222 1.61 -0.62 3.46
C ARG A 222 2.96 -0.04 3.04
N ASN A 223 3.55 -0.57 1.97
CA ASN A 223 4.82 -0.08 1.44
C ASN A 223 4.69 1.34 0.88
N ILE A 224 3.61 1.66 0.15
CA ILE A 224 3.32 3.04 -0.27
C ILE A 224 3.26 3.97 0.95
N CYS A 225 2.55 3.55 2.01
CA CYS A 225 2.40 4.33 3.23
C CYS A 225 3.74 4.55 3.94
N ALA A 226 4.53 3.49 4.11
CA ALA A 226 5.83 3.52 4.79
C ALA A 226 6.88 4.37 4.05
N HIS A 227 6.81 4.46 2.72
CA HIS A 227 7.67 5.34 1.92
C HIS A 227 7.11 6.78 1.77
N HIS A 228 6.00 7.08 2.43
CA HIS A 228 5.25 8.34 2.33
C HIS A 228 4.85 8.71 0.89
N SER A 229 4.78 7.71 0.00
CA SER A 229 4.44 7.89 -1.41
C SER A 229 2.96 8.27 -1.56
N ARG A 230 2.63 8.98 -2.64
CA ARG A 230 1.24 9.37 -2.93
C ARG A 230 0.35 8.12 -3.02
N LEU A 231 -0.79 8.07 -2.33
CA LEU A 231 -1.68 6.90 -2.32
C LEU A 231 -3.04 7.18 -2.99
N TRP A 232 -3.66 8.34 -2.72
CA TRP A 232 -5.08 8.61 -2.97
C TRP A 232 -5.57 8.33 -4.39
N ASN A 233 -4.74 8.56 -5.42
CA ASN A 233 -5.06 8.27 -6.83
C ASN A 233 -4.00 7.41 -7.52
N SER A 234 -3.10 6.80 -6.76
CA SER A 234 -2.03 5.97 -7.33
C SER A 234 -2.60 4.64 -7.84
N PRO A 235 -2.04 4.09 -8.93
CA PRO A 235 -2.44 2.78 -9.42
C PRO A 235 -2.07 1.68 -8.41
N ILE A 236 -3.04 0.83 -8.09
CA ILE A 236 -2.81 -0.37 -7.28
C ILE A 236 -2.41 -1.51 -8.23
N ILE A 237 -1.15 -1.93 -8.14
CA ILE A 237 -0.59 -3.00 -8.99
C ILE A 237 -1.15 -4.36 -8.54
N ASN A 238 -1.05 -4.64 -7.23
CA ASN A 238 -1.62 -5.85 -6.62
C ASN A 238 -3.09 -5.60 -6.29
N GLN A 239 -3.96 -5.69 -7.30
CA GLN A 239 -5.39 -5.48 -7.14
C GLN A 239 -6.02 -6.60 -6.31
N PRO A 240 -6.96 -6.30 -5.40
CA PRO A 240 -7.65 -7.34 -4.65
C PRO A 240 -8.58 -8.14 -5.58
N ASN A 241 -8.64 -9.45 -5.36
CA ASN A 241 -9.62 -10.32 -6.02
C ASN A 241 -11.03 -9.90 -5.62
N VAL A 242 -11.96 -9.95 -6.57
CA VAL A 242 -13.39 -9.86 -6.28
C VAL A 242 -13.78 -11.14 -5.56
N PRO A 243 -14.33 -11.05 -4.33
CA PRO A 243 -14.77 -12.23 -3.61
C PRO A 243 -16.02 -12.83 -4.26
N LYS A 244 -16.32 -14.09 -3.93
CA LYS A 244 -17.64 -14.68 -4.17
C LYS A 244 -18.68 -14.04 -3.23
N GLU A 245 -19.93 -14.04 -3.67
CA GLU A 245 -21.06 -13.53 -2.87
C GLU A 245 -21.15 -14.22 -1.49
N GLN A 246 -20.87 -15.52 -1.44
CA GLN A 246 -21.00 -16.30 -0.22
C GLN A 246 -19.86 -16.07 0.80
N GLU A 247 -18.71 -15.52 0.39
CA GLU A 247 -17.57 -15.31 1.28
C GLU A 247 -17.50 -13.87 1.83
N ALA A 248 -17.80 -12.87 1.00
CA ALA A 248 -17.76 -11.46 1.42
C ALA A 248 -18.77 -10.61 0.62
N PRO A 249 -20.08 -10.75 0.89
CA PRO A 249 -21.14 -10.10 0.13
C PRO A 249 -21.01 -8.56 0.14
N THR A 250 -20.55 -7.98 1.26
CA THR A 250 -20.36 -6.53 1.37
C THR A 250 -19.23 -5.98 0.49
N VAL A 251 -18.39 -6.82 -0.11
CA VAL A 251 -17.19 -6.42 -0.88
C VAL A 251 -17.28 -6.78 -2.36
N VAL A 252 -18.25 -7.60 -2.80
CA VAL A 252 -18.40 -8.01 -4.22
C VAL A 252 -18.48 -6.83 -5.19
N HIS A 253 -19.03 -5.70 -4.73
CA HIS A 253 -19.19 -4.47 -5.50
C HIS A 253 -17.88 -3.88 -6.01
N ILE A 254 -16.71 -4.27 -5.47
CA ILE A 254 -15.43 -3.84 -6.05
C ILE A 254 -15.25 -4.34 -7.49
N GLY A 255 -15.98 -5.39 -7.90
CA GLY A 255 -15.95 -5.95 -9.24
C GLY A 255 -16.75 -5.18 -10.29
N THR A 256 -17.60 -4.22 -9.90
CA THR A 256 -18.53 -3.55 -10.84
C THR A 256 -17.83 -2.58 -11.78
N GLU A 257 -16.75 -1.95 -11.33
CA GLU A 257 -15.98 -0.99 -12.11
C GLU A 257 -14.48 -1.23 -11.94
N VAL A 258 -13.73 -1.22 -13.05
CA VAL A 258 -12.27 -1.42 -13.02
C VAL A 258 -11.56 -0.39 -12.14
N VAL A 259 -12.07 0.85 -12.09
CA VAL A 259 -11.49 1.93 -11.26
C VAL A 259 -11.52 1.60 -9.77
N ARG A 260 -12.53 0.84 -9.29
CA ARG A 260 -12.66 0.45 -7.89
C ARG A 260 -11.51 -0.45 -7.43
N ARG A 261 -10.95 -1.30 -8.30
CA ARG A 261 -9.83 -2.21 -7.97
C ARG A 261 -8.46 -1.66 -8.34
N THR A 262 -8.39 -0.83 -9.38
CA THR A 262 -7.13 -0.24 -9.88
C THR A 262 -6.69 1.01 -9.10
N ARG A 263 -7.51 1.46 -8.13
CA ARG A 263 -7.24 2.59 -7.22
C ARG A 263 -7.45 2.17 -5.77
N VAL A 264 -7.22 3.09 -4.85
CA VAL A 264 -7.18 2.82 -3.41
C VAL A 264 -8.49 2.31 -2.81
N TYR A 265 -9.64 2.56 -3.46
CA TYR A 265 -10.95 2.09 -2.98
C TYR A 265 -11.00 0.59 -2.67
N GLY A 266 -10.55 -0.26 -3.60
CA GLY A 266 -10.58 -1.71 -3.42
C GLY A 266 -9.74 -2.15 -2.22
N ALA A 267 -8.58 -1.53 -2.03
CA ALA A 267 -7.76 -1.76 -0.83
C ALA A 267 -8.47 -1.30 0.44
N ALA A 268 -9.19 -0.18 0.40
CA ALA A 268 -9.93 0.33 1.54
C ALA A 268 -11.13 -0.59 1.90
N ALA A 269 -11.84 -1.12 0.91
CA ALA A 269 -12.96 -2.04 1.11
C ALA A 269 -12.50 -3.37 1.74
N VAL A 270 -11.40 -3.97 1.24
CA VAL A 270 -10.87 -5.21 1.82
C VAL A 270 -10.27 -4.99 3.21
N ALA A 271 -9.62 -3.85 3.46
CA ALA A 271 -9.17 -3.48 4.80
C ALA A 271 -10.34 -3.34 5.76
N SER A 272 -11.43 -2.67 5.35
CA SER A 272 -12.67 -2.56 6.12
C SER A 272 -13.20 -3.92 6.54
N CYS A 273 -13.28 -4.86 5.58
CA CYS A 273 -13.76 -6.22 5.81
C CYS A 273 -12.88 -6.94 6.84
N LEU A 274 -11.57 -6.98 6.62
CA LEU A 274 -10.65 -7.70 7.51
C LEU A 274 -10.60 -7.10 8.92
N VAL A 275 -10.60 -5.77 9.06
CA VAL A 275 -10.56 -5.13 10.38
C VAL A 275 -11.87 -5.34 11.15
N LYS A 276 -13.03 -5.41 10.48
CA LYS A 276 -14.31 -5.76 11.12
C LYS A 276 -14.31 -7.19 11.67
N GLU A 277 -13.75 -8.14 10.92
CA GLU A 277 -13.57 -9.53 11.38
C GLU A 277 -12.60 -9.63 12.57
N ILE A 278 -11.48 -8.89 12.53
CA ILE A 278 -10.47 -8.91 13.61
C ILE A 278 -10.97 -8.17 14.87
N SER A 279 -11.76 -7.10 14.69
CA SER A 279 -12.17 -6.20 15.75
C SER A 279 -13.59 -5.69 15.50
N ALA A 280 -14.57 -6.42 16.03
CA ALA A 280 -16.00 -6.15 15.84
C ALA A 280 -16.46 -4.73 16.25
N GLY A 281 -15.72 -4.05 17.15
CA GLY A 281 -16.01 -2.69 17.61
C GLY A 281 -15.29 -1.57 16.85
N THR A 282 -14.61 -1.88 15.74
CA THR A 282 -13.80 -0.89 15.01
C THR A 282 -14.63 0.25 14.42
N SER A 283 -14.14 1.48 14.55
CA SER A 283 -14.70 2.66 13.86
C SER A 283 -14.00 2.97 12.54
N TRP A 284 -13.08 2.09 12.09
CA TRP A 284 -12.20 2.36 10.96
C TRP A 284 -12.95 2.70 9.67
N SER A 285 -13.97 1.93 9.31
CA SER A 285 -14.76 2.12 8.09
C SER A 285 -15.47 3.47 8.08
N ARG A 286 -16.02 3.89 9.23
CA ARG A 286 -16.64 5.21 9.40
C ARG A 286 -15.64 6.35 9.30
N ARG A 287 -14.44 6.19 9.88
CA ARG A 287 -13.36 7.18 9.75
C ARG A 287 -12.84 7.29 8.31
N MET A 288 -12.73 6.16 7.60
CA MET A 288 -12.37 6.16 6.18
C MET A 288 -13.44 6.86 5.34
N LYS A 289 -14.73 6.57 5.59
CA LYS A 289 -15.85 7.26 4.95
C LYS A 289 -15.82 8.76 5.21
N ALA A 290 -15.72 9.18 6.47
CA ALA A 290 -15.64 10.60 6.85
C ALA A 290 -14.46 11.29 6.16
N HIS A 291 -13.28 10.66 6.19
CA HIS A 291 -12.09 11.19 5.53
C HIS A 291 -12.32 11.42 4.03
N TRP A 292 -13.00 10.49 3.34
CA TRP A 292 -13.26 10.63 1.90
C TRP A 292 -14.39 11.60 1.55
N ILE A 293 -15.36 11.79 2.46
CA ILE A 293 -16.39 12.84 2.36
C ILE A 293 -15.72 14.22 2.46
N ASP A 294 -14.74 14.36 3.36
CA ASP A 294 -13.96 15.58 3.56
C ASP A 294 -12.88 15.80 2.48
N PHE A 295 -13.02 15.17 1.30
CA PHE A 295 -12.09 15.37 0.19
C PHE A 295 -12.05 16.86 -0.19
N PRO A 296 -10.86 17.49 -0.27
CA PRO A 296 -10.76 18.93 -0.45
C PRO A 296 -11.37 19.38 -1.78
N THR A 297 -12.21 20.42 -1.72
CA THR A 297 -12.84 20.99 -2.91
C THR A 297 -11.83 21.81 -3.69
N MET A 298 -11.56 21.41 -4.94
CA MET A 298 -10.58 22.05 -5.81
C MET A 298 -10.89 21.73 -7.28
N PRO A 299 -10.37 22.52 -8.24
CA PRO A 299 -10.50 22.20 -9.65
C PRO A 299 -9.63 20.99 -10.02
N LEU A 300 -10.03 20.23 -11.03
CA LEU A 300 -9.22 19.18 -11.69
C LEU A 300 -8.90 17.91 -10.86
N ALA A 301 -9.13 17.93 -9.55
CA ALA A 301 -9.02 16.76 -8.67
C ALA A 301 -10.35 16.46 -7.96
N ARG A 302 -10.70 15.18 -7.83
CA ARG A 302 -11.96 14.71 -7.23
C ARG A 302 -11.81 13.34 -6.59
N ALA A 303 -12.61 13.08 -5.55
CA ALA A 303 -12.63 11.83 -4.80
C ALA A 303 -12.74 10.56 -5.67
N SER A 304 -13.45 10.62 -6.81
CA SER A 304 -13.62 9.48 -7.72
C SER A 304 -12.34 8.99 -8.37
N GLN A 305 -11.28 9.81 -8.43
CA GLN A 305 -9.97 9.39 -8.94
C GLN A 305 -9.28 8.36 -8.04
N GLY A 306 -9.70 8.27 -6.77
CA GLY A 306 -9.29 7.18 -5.87
C GLY A 306 -10.15 5.92 -5.97
N GLY A 307 -11.10 5.87 -6.90
CA GLY A 307 -12.00 4.72 -7.10
C GLY A 307 -13.27 4.75 -6.25
N PHE A 308 -13.49 5.82 -5.48
CA PHE A 308 -14.72 6.06 -4.72
C PHE A 308 -15.80 6.65 -5.63
N THR A 309 -16.39 5.82 -6.50
CA THR A 309 -17.45 6.22 -7.43
C THR A 309 -18.83 6.08 -6.79
N ALA A 310 -19.67 7.12 -6.94
CA ALA A 310 -21.01 7.13 -6.36
C ALA A 310 -21.85 5.91 -6.82
N PRO A 311 -22.71 5.34 -5.97
CA PRO A 311 -23.05 5.75 -4.60
C PRO A 311 -22.23 5.01 -3.52
N TRP A 312 -20.89 5.04 -3.58
CA TRP A 312 -20.01 4.28 -2.68
C TRP A 312 -20.29 4.48 -1.19
N ASP A 313 -20.68 5.69 -0.78
CA ASP A 313 -20.85 6.13 0.60
C ASP A 313 -22.10 5.54 1.26
N THR A 314 -23.04 5.02 0.47
CA THR A 314 -24.26 4.37 0.95
C THR A 314 -24.10 2.86 1.17
N LEU A 315 -22.97 2.29 0.75
CA LEU A 315 -22.73 0.85 0.85
C LEU A 315 -22.47 0.43 2.30
N GLU A 316 -23.04 -0.72 2.68
CA GLU A 316 -22.98 -1.31 4.02
C GLU A 316 -21.55 -1.48 4.55
N ILE A 317 -20.57 -1.72 3.69
CA ILE A 317 -19.17 -1.86 4.11
C ILE A 317 -18.64 -0.61 4.84
N TRP A 318 -19.25 0.56 4.61
CA TRP A 318 -18.86 1.86 5.18
C TRP A 318 -19.71 2.32 6.38
N THR A 319 -20.60 1.48 6.90
CA THR A 319 -21.33 1.75 8.16
C THR A 319 -20.53 1.38 9.39
#